data_AF-A0A520QXJ9-F1
#
_entry.id   AF-A0A520QXJ9-F1
#
_cell.length_a   1.000
_cell.length_b   1.000
_cell.length_c   1.000
_cell.angle_alpha   90.00
_cell.angle_beta   90.00
_cell.angle_gamma   90.00
#
_symmetry.space_group_name_H-M   'P 1'
#
loop_
_entity.id
_entity.type
_entity.pdbx_description
1 polymer ?
#
loop_
_entity_poly.entity_id
_entity_poly.type
_entity_poly.pdbx_seq_one_letter_code
_entity_poly.pdbx_strand_id
1 'polypeptide(L)'
;MRSVCLALSLVVSAFAFAACGDDDVDERVRCATCGMVVPEDSGWRAGGESLAFDAPKCLFRRIHREGPVEGAWVIEYYSQERAPAAELFYVIGSDLESPMGRDLVPVRGREAAERLREDHHGEAVLSFDEVSAEIVEALFAPRA
;
A
#
# COMPACT_ATOMS: atom_id res chain seq x y z
N MET A 1 -26.10 68.09 41.29
CA MET A 1 -25.61 68.23 39.90
C MET A 1 -24.24 67.56 39.80
N ARG A 2 -24.17 66.48 39.00
CA ARG A 2 -23.04 65.97 38.21
C ARG A 2 -21.59 66.20 38.70
N SER A 3 -20.85 65.12 38.90
CA SER A 3 -19.60 64.78 38.17
C SER A 3 -18.96 63.54 38.79
N VAL A 4 -19.22 62.35 38.22
CA VAL A 4 -18.32 61.62 37.30
C VAL A 4 -17.10 61.05 38.02
N CYS A 5 -17.24 59.79 38.47
CA CYS A 5 -16.12 58.93 38.83
C CYS A 5 -15.40 58.51 37.53
N LEU A 6 -14.16 58.94 37.35
CA LEU A 6 -13.31 58.52 36.25
C LEU A 6 -12.80 57.09 36.53
N ALA A 7 -13.54 56.08 36.07
CA ALA A 7 -13.11 54.69 36.15
C ALA A 7 -12.05 54.44 35.06
N LEU A 8 -10.79 54.40 35.48
CA LEU A 8 -9.65 53.98 34.67
C LEU A 8 -9.82 52.49 34.31
N SER A 9 -10.36 52.23 33.13
CA SER A 9 -10.62 50.88 32.64
C SER A 9 -9.32 50.26 32.14
N LEU A 10 -8.78 49.33 32.91
CA LEU A 10 -7.60 48.54 32.57
C LEU A 10 -8.04 47.50 31.51
N VAL A 11 -7.74 47.78 30.24
CA VAL A 11 -8.02 46.84 29.13
C VAL A 11 -6.99 45.72 29.21
N VAL A 12 -7.36 44.62 29.86
CA VAL A 12 -6.64 43.35 29.75
C VAL A 12 -7.01 42.74 28.41
N SER A 13 -6.16 42.93 27.40
CA SER A 13 -6.27 42.21 26.13
C SER A 13 -6.02 40.72 26.39
N ALA A 14 -7.11 39.96 26.53
CA ALA A 14 -7.09 38.52 26.46
C ALA A 14 -6.76 38.11 25.01
N PHE A 15 -5.48 37.87 24.74
CA PHE A 15 -5.07 37.11 23.56
C PHE A 15 -5.51 35.66 23.77
N ALA A 16 -6.71 35.34 23.30
CA ALA A 16 -7.15 33.97 23.10
C ALA A 16 -6.32 33.38 21.96
N PHE A 17 -5.24 32.67 22.30
CA PHE A 17 -4.63 31.72 21.37
C PHE A 17 -5.61 30.56 21.20
N ALA A 18 -6.52 30.71 20.24
CA ALA A 18 -7.23 29.57 19.66
C ALA A 18 -6.21 28.78 18.83
N ALA A 19 -5.53 27.84 19.48
CA ALA A 19 -4.82 26.78 18.79
C ALA A 19 -5.87 25.82 18.23
N CYS A 20 -6.45 26.16 17.08
CA CYS A 20 -7.04 25.14 16.21
C CYS A 20 -5.87 24.37 15.61
N GLY A 21 -5.42 23.34 16.32
CA GLY A 21 -4.66 22.28 15.68
C GLY A 21 -5.66 21.53 14.81
N ASP A 22 -5.70 21.88 13.53
CA ASP A 22 -6.26 20.99 12.53
C ASP A 22 -5.30 19.79 12.46
N ASP A 23 -5.55 18.79 13.31
CA ASP A 23 -5.03 17.44 13.11
C ASP A 23 -5.72 16.92 11.85
N ASP A 24 -5.21 17.35 10.68
CA ASP A 24 -5.60 16.88 9.37
C ASP A 24 -5.21 15.40 9.31
N VAL A 25 -6.11 14.54 9.79
CA VAL A 25 -5.95 13.09 9.73
C VAL A 25 -5.90 12.76 8.24
N ASP A 26 -4.69 12.53 7.75
CA ASP A 26 -4.40 12.13 6.39
C ASP A 26 -5.39 11.04 5.92
N GLU A 27 -6.41 11.45 5.15
CA GLU A 27 -7.48 10.59 4.64
C GLU A 27 -7.00 9.55 3.62
N ARG A 28 -5.70 9.55 3.28
CA ARG A 28 -5.12 8.63 2.30
C ARG A 28 -5.09 7.21 2.84
N VAL A 29 -5.55 6.28 2.00
CA VAL A 29 -5.49 4.83 2.27
C VAL A 29 -4.04 4.39 2.48
N ARG A 30 -3.80 3.65 3.57
CA ARG A 30 -2.47 3.14 3.93
C ARG A 30 -2.38 1.64 3.78
N CYS A 31 -1.20 1.17 3.39
CA CYS A 31 -0.87 -0.23 3.26
C CYS A 31 -0.92 -0.89 4.64
N ALA A 32 -1.70 -1.96 4.77
CA ALA A 32 -1.86 -2.69 6.03
C ALA A 32 -0.58 -3.44 6.47
N THR A 33 0.44 -3.53 5.62
CA THR A 33 1.72 -4.21 5.92
C THR A 33 2.83 -3.25 6.30
N CYS A 34 3.04 -2.16 5.57
CA CYS A 34 4.16 -1.24 5.77
C CYS A 34 3.76 0.18 6.22
N GLY A 35 2.47 0.52 6.18
CA GLY A 35 1.96 1.84 6.56
C GLY A 35 2.18 2.96 5.53
N MET A 36 2.78 2.66 4.37
CA MET A 36 2.92 3.59 3.26
C MET A 36 1.57 3.91 2.62
N VAL A 37 1.46 5.08 2.00
CA VAL A 37 0.27 5.48 1.24
C VAL A 37 0.11 4.57 0.00
N VAL A 38 -1.12 4.16 -0.30
CA VAL A 38 -1.47 3.37 -1.49
C VAL A 38 -2.05 4.32 -2.56
N PRO A 39 -1.32 4.62 -3.65
CA PRO A 39 -1.86 5.43 -4.73
C PRO A 39 -3.00 4.68 -5.45
N GLU A 40 -4.12 5.34 -5.70
CA GLU A 40 -5.30 4.73 -6.34
C GLU A 40 -5.05 4.30 -7.78
N ASP A 41 -4.14 4.98 -8.47
CA ASP A 41 -3.72 4.77 -9.85
C ASP A 41 -2.51 3.84 -9.99
N SER A 42 -1.96 3.33 -8.87
CA SER A 42 -0.83 2.41 -8.91
C SER A 42 -1.23 1.07 -9.55
N GLY A 43 -0.50 0.68 -10.59
CA GLY A 43 -0.57 -0.66 -11.20
C GLY A 43 0.02 -1.78 -10.32
N TRP A 44 0.57 -1.45 -9.14
CA TRP A 44 1.12 -2.40 -8.18
C TRP A 44 0.23 -2.62 -6.96
N ARG A 45 -0.81 -1.81 -6.79
CA ARG A 45 -1.66 -1.92 -5.61
C ARG A 45 -2.36 -3.27 -5.55
N ALA A 46 -2.59 -3.73 -4.34
CA ALA A 46 -3.35 -4.93 -4.04
C ALA A 46 -4.33 -4.63 -2.91
N GLY A 47 -5.27 -5.54 -2.64
CA GLY A 47 -6.22 -5.33 -1.56
C GLY A 47 -7.08 -6.55 -1.25
N GLY A 48 -7.99 -6.35 -0.31
CA GLY A 48 -9.12 -7.20 0.02
C GLY A 48 -10.31 -6.33 0.38
N GLU A 49 -11.35 -6.88 1.00
CA GLU A 49 -12.57 -6.11 1.31
C GLU A 49 -12.31 -4.87 2.16
N SER A 50 -11.46 -4.98 3.18
CA SER A 50 -11.17 -3.90 4.15
C SER A 50 -9.70 -3.53 4.26
N LEU A 51 -8.83 -4.15 3.45
CA LEU A 51 -7.39 -3.96 3.50
C LEU A 51 -6.87 -3.50 2.14
N ALA A 52 -5.89 -2.60 2.18
CA ALA A 52 -5.16 -2.14 1.00
C ALA A 52 -3.66 -2.42 1.17
N PHE A 53 -2.99 -2.63 0.05
CA PHE A 53 -1.56 -2.85 -0.01
C PHE A 53 -1.00 -2.05 -1.20
N ASP A 54 0.16 -1.45 -1.00
CA ASP A 54 0.88 -0.69 -2.02
C ASP A 54 1.57 -1.58 -3.06
N ALA A 55 1.72 -2.87 -2.76
CA ALA A 55 2.43 -3.86 -3.55
C ALA A 55 1.90 -5.29 -3.34
N PRO A 56 2.04 -6.22 -4.31
CA PRO A 56 1.66 -7.62 -4.15
C PRO A 56 2.40 -8.33 -3.02
N LYS A 57 3.72 -8.11 -2.85
CA LYS A 57 4.48 -8.72 -1.74
C LYS A 57 3.96 -8.32 -0.36
N CYS A 58 3.39 -7.12 -0.23
CA CYS A 58 2.79 -6.65 1.01
C CYS A 58 1.52 -7.44 1.33
N LEU A 59 0.68 -7.72 0.33
CA LEU A 59 -0.48 -8.62 0.46
C LEU A 59 -0.03 -10.02 0.89
N PHE A 60 0.91 -10.63 0.18
CA PHE A 60 1.39 -11.98 0.50
C PHE A 60 2.02 -12.07 1.89
N ARG A 61 2.80 -11.07 2.30
CA ARG A 61 3.38 -11.02 3.65
C ARG A 61 2.30 -10.97 4.73
N ARG A 62 1.23 -10.20 4.49
CA ARG A 62 0.07 -10.15 5.39
C ARG A 62 -0.64 -11.49 5.46
N ILE A 63 -0.78 -12.19 4.34
CA ILE A 63 -1.39 -13.53 4.28
C ILE A 63 -0.59 -14.54 5.10
N HIS A 64 0.73 -14.60 4.89
CA HIS A 64 1.58 -15.56 5.61
C HIS A 64 1.71 -15.29 7.10
N ARG A 65 1.60 -14.03 7.53
CA ARG A 65 1.76 -13.66 8.94
C ARG A 65 0.50 -13.80 9.77
N GLU A 66 -0.66 -13.45 9.20
CA GLU A 66 -1.90 -13.35 9.98
C GLU A 66 -3.10 -14.04 9.32
N GLY A 67 -2.87 -14.82 8.26
CA GLY A 67 -3.90 -15.61 7.59
C GLY A 67 -4.55 -14.90 6.39
N PRO A 68 -5.49 -15.59 5.72
CA PRO A 68 -6.03 -15.17 4.44
C PRO A 68 -6.71 -13.80 4.49
N VAL A 69 -6.65 -13.09 3.37
CA VAL A 69 -7.35 -11.82 3.16
C VAL A 69 -8.61 -12.10 2.34
N GLU A 70 -9.78 -11.80 2.90
CA GLU A 70 -11.05 -11.99 2.20
C GLU A 70 -11.14 -11.08 0.97
N GLY A 71 -11.59 -11.68 -0.15
CA GLY A 71 -11.67 -10.97 -1.42
C GLY A 71 -10.32 -10.50 -1.97
N ALA A 72 -9.21 -11.18 -1.66
CA ALA A 72 -7.88 -10.78 -2.08
C ALA A 72 -7.79 -10.56 -3.61
N TRP A 73 -7.32 -9.38 -4.00
CA TRP A 73 -7.15 -8.96 -5.38
C TRP A 73 -5.82 -8.22 -5.59
N VAL A 74 -5.34 -8.25 -6.83
CA VAL A 74 -4.16 -7.52 -7.31
C VAL A 74 -4.48 -6.87 -8.65
N ILE A 75 -3.67 -5.91 -9.10
CA ILE A 75 -3.73 -5.44 -10.49
C ILE A 75 -2.98 -6.42 -11.39
N GLU A 76 -3.63 -6.94 -12.43
CA GLU A 76 -3.02 -7.82 -13.41
C GLU A 76 -2.15 -7.00 -14.38
N TYR A 77 -0.93 -7.50 -14.65
CA TYR A 77 0.12 -6.75 -15.32
C TYR A 77 -0.27 -6.26 -16.72
N TYR A 78 -0.93 -7.08 -17.53
CA TYR A 78 -1.21 -6.73 -18.92
C TYR A 78 -2.51 -5.94 -19.08
N SER A 79 -3.57 -6.32 -18.37
CA SER A 79 -4.87 -5.64 -18.48
C SER A 79 -4.93 -4.36 -17.66
N GLN A 80 -4.07 -4.22 -16.64
CA GLN A 80 -4.14 -3.14 -15.65
C GLN A 80 -5.48 -3.09 -14.90
N GLU A 81 -6.17 -4.22 -14.82
CA GLU A 81 -7.44 -4.38 -14.12
C GLU A 81 -7.28 -5.19 -12.83
N ARG A 82 -8.20 -5.02 -11.89
CA ARG A 82 -8.26 -5.87 -10.71
C ARG A 82 -8.58 -7.31 -11.12
N ALA A 83 -7.84 -8.26 -10.58
CA ALA A 83 -8.11 -9.67 -10.73
C ALA A 83 -8.02 -10.37 -9.37
N PRO A 84 -8.80 -11.46 -9.15
CA PRO A 84 -8.67 -12.28 -7.96
C PRO A 84 -7.23 -12.81 -7.85
N ALA A 85 -6.59 -12.59 -6.70
CA ALA A 85 -5.18 -12.92 -6.53
C ALA A 85 -4.91 -14.43 -6.72
N ALA A 86 -5.85 -15.27 -6.30
CA ALA A 86 -5.75 -16.72 -6.41
C ALA A 86 -5.84 -17.26 -7.85
N GLU A 87 -6.32 -16.46 -8.81
CA GLU A 87 -6.50 -16.89 -10.21
C GLU A 87 -5.29 -16.55 -11.11
N LEU A 88 -4.26 -15.93 -10.55
CA LEU A 88 -3.09 -15.48 -11.30
C LEU A 88 -1.85 -16.33 -11.04
N PHE A 89 -0.89 -16.16 -11.93
CA PHE A 89 0.50 -16.57 -11.74
C PHE A 89 1.33 -15.35 -11.36
N TYR A 90 2.46 -15.59 -10.72
CA TYR A 90 3.35 -14.59 -10.15
C TYR A 90 4.76 -14.84 -10.66
N VAL A 91 5.28 -13.87 -11.42
CA VAL A 91 6.68 -13.89 -11.85
C VAL A 91 7.51 -13.21 -10.78
N ILE A 92 8.53 -13.91 -10.29
CA ILE A 92 9.49 -13.38 -9.31
C ILE A 92 10.88 -13.25 -9.93
N GLY A 93 11.72 -12.42 -9.33
CA GLY A 93 13.11 -12.25 -9.76
C GLY A 93 13.26 -11.52 -11.09
N SER A 94 12.20 -10.88 -11.61
CA SER A 94 12.26 -10.07 -12.82
C SER A 94 12.96 -8.73 -12.57
N ASP A 95 13.25 -8.01 -13.66
CA ASP A 95 13.73 -6.64 -13.64
C ASP A 95 12.62 -5.59 -13.43
N LEU A 96 11.37 -6.02 -13.27
CA LEU A 96 10.23 -5.18 -12.95
C LEU A 96 10.14 -4.94 -11.44
N GLU A 97 10.10 -3.68 -11.04
CA GLU A 97 10.04 -3.28 -9.64
C GLU A 97 8.76 -2.52 -9.32
N SER A 98 8.16 -2.84 -8.17
CA SER A 98 7.17 -1.97 -7.56
C SER A 98 7.87 -0.76 -6.91
N PRO A 99 7.12 0.28 -6.50
CA PRO A 99 7.68 1.36 -5.68
C PRO A 99 8.35 0.87 -4.39
N MET A 100 8.08 -0.36 -3.95
CA MET A 100 8.68 -1.02 -2.80
C MET A 100 9.90 -1.88 -3.15
N GLY A 101 10.37 -1.88 -4.39
CA GLY A 101 11.52 -2.64 -4.90
C GLY A 101 11.11 -3.96 -5.57
N ARG A 102 11.92 -5.01 -5.39
CA ARG A 102 11.63 -6.36 -5.90
C ARG A 102 10.25 -6.82 -5.47
N ASP A 103 9.48 -7.38 -6.39
CA ASP A 103 8.10 -7.77 -6.14
C ASP A 103 7.67 -9.00 -6.95
N LEU A 104 6.41 -9.41 -6.77
CA LEU A 104 5.75 -10.44 -7.56
C LEU A 104 4.92 -9.79 -8.66
N VAL A 105 5.18 -10.10 -9.93
CA VAL A 105 4.43 -9.56 -11.06
C VAL A 105 3.20 -10.45 -11.32
N PRO A 106 1.95 -9.96 -11.15
CA PRO A 106 0.76 -10.77 -11.30
C PRO A 106 0.36 -10.88 -12.78
N VAL A 107 0.24 -12.10 -13.30
CA VAL A 107 -0.02 -12.36 -14.71
C VAL A 107 -1.12 -13.40 -14.87
N ARG A 108 -2.07 -13.11 -15.76
CA ARG A 108 -3.15 -14.03 -16.10
C ARG A 108 -2.66 -15.11 -17.06
N GLY A 109 -2.79 -16.36 -16.64
CA GLY A 109 -2.47 -17.53 -17.44
C GLY A 109 -0.97 -17.85 -17.48
N ARG A 110 -0.63 -19.13 -17.37
CA ARG A 110 0.75 -19.59 -17.24
C ARG A 110 1.60 -19.23 -18.46
N GLU A 111 1.07 -19.38 -19.67
CA GLU A 111 1.82 -19.08 -20.90
C GLU A 111 2.28 -17.60 -20.97
N ALA A 112 1.41 -16.66 -20.57
CA ALA A 112 1.78 -15.24 -20.53
C ALA A 112 2.80 -14.96 -19.43
N ALA A 113 2.68 -15.63 -18.28
CA ALA A 113 3.64 -15.51 -17.20
C ALA A 113 5.04 -16.04 -17.59
N GLU A 114 5.11 -17.15 -18.32
CA GLU A 114 6.39 -17.67 -18.84
C GLU A 114 7.03 -16.71 -19.86
N ARG A 115 6.21 -16.10 -20.73
CA ARG A 115 6.70 -15.03 -21.63
C ARG A 115 7.24 -13.83 -20.87
N LEU A 116 6.49 -13.33 -19.88
CA LEU A 116 6.94 -12.22 -19.05
C LEU A 116 8.26 -12.55 -18.34
N ARG A 117 8.36 -13.77 -17.78
CA ARG A 117 9.61 -14.25 -17.16
C ARG A 117 10.76 -14.19 -18.15
N GLU A 118 10.58 -14.64 -19.38
CA GLU A 118 11.63 -14.60 -20.41
C GLU A 118 12.00 -13.17 -20.80
N ASP A 119 11.01 -12.32 -21.07
CA ASP A 119 11.19 -10.94 -21.52
C ASP A 119 11.80 -10.02 -20.45
N HIS A 120 11.54 -10.33 -19.17
CA HIS A 120 11.94 -9.52 -18.00
C HIS A 120 12.93 -10.22 -17.08
N HIS A 121 13.66 -11.22 -17.60
CA HIS A 121 14.73 -11.90 -16.87
C HIS A 121 14.29 -12.50 -15.52
N GLY A 122 13.03 -12.92 -15.42
CA GLY A 122 12.45 -13.52 -14.23
C GLY A 122 13.09 -14.86 -13.87
N GLU A 123 13.07 -15.18 -12.59
CA GLU A 123 13.63 -16.41 -12.03
C GLU A 123 12.64 -17.57 -12.12
N ALA A 124 11.37 -17.32 -11.79
CA ALA A 124 10.35 -18.37 -11.71
C ALA A 124 8.93 -17.84 -11.95
N VAL A 125 8.04 -18.75 -12.35
CA VAL A 125 6.59 -18.54 -12.43
C VAL A 125 5.89 -19.43 -11.41
N LEU A 126 5.24 -18.79 -10.44
CA LEU A 126 4.55 -19.45 -9.32
C LEU A 126 3.05 -19.22 -9.42
N SER A 127 2.24 -20.22 -9.09
CA SER A 127 0.83 -20.00 -8.74
C SER A 127 0.71 -19.33 -7.37
N PHE A 128 -0.48 -18.84 -7.04
CA PHE A 128 -0.74 -18.20 -5.75
C PHE A 128 -0.31 -19.06 -4.55
N ASP A 129 -0.62 -20.36 -4.56
CA ASP A 129 -0.30 -21.29 -3.45
C ASP A 129 1.19 -21.67 -3.40
N GLU A 130 1.93 -21.48 -4.49
CA GLU A 130 3.38 -21.76 -4.57
C GLU A 130 4.22 -20.59 -4.02
N VAL A 131 3.63 -19.40 -3.85
CA VAL A 131 4.30 -18.26 -3.20
C VAL A 131 4.41 -18.55 -1.71
N SER A 132 5.62 -18.91 -1.26
CA SER A 132 5.90 -19.26 0.13
C SER A 132 6.29 -18.05 0.97
N ALA A 133 6.15 -18.17 2.30
CA ALA A 133 6.60 -17.15 3.23
C ALA A 133 8.11 -16.84 3.11
N GLU A 134 8.93 -17.86 2.79
CA GLU A 134 10.37 -17.70 2.57
C GLU A 134 10.65 -16.83 1.34
N ILE A 135 9.97 -17.13 0.21
CA ILE A 135 10.06 -16.33 -1.02
C ILE A 135 9.68 -14.88 -0.72
N VAL A 136 8.57 -14.68 -0.01
CA VAL A 136 8.08 -13.34 0.31
C VAL A 136 9.06 -12.58 1.19
N GLU A 137 9.59 -13.17 2.27
CA GLU A 137 10.55 -12.48 3.14
C GLU A 137 11.87 -12.15 2.41
N ALA A 138 12.30 -12.96 1.44
CA ALA A 138 13.46 -12.64 0.59
C ALA A 138 13.24 -11.36 -0.24
N LEU A 139 12.01 -11.03 -0.64
CA LEU A 139 11.68 -9.79 -1.35
C LEU A 139 11.80 -8.52 -0.48
N PHE A 140 11.82 -8.68 0.85
CA PHE A 140 12.04 -7.58 1.81
C PHE A 140 13.49 -7.46 2.27
N ALA A 141 14.32 -8.47 2.00
CA ALA A 141 15.74 -8.41 2.32
C ALA A 141 16.46 -7.39 1.41
N PRO A 142 17.47 -6.67 1.94
CA PRO A 142 18.33 -5.81 1.12
C PRO A 142 18.97 -6.60 -0.02
N ARG A 143 19.32 -5.91 -1.12
CA ARG A 143 20.25 -6.49 -2.10
C ARG A 143 21.63 -6.57 -1.43
N ALA A 144 22.27 -7.74 -1.56
CA ALA A 144 23.66 -7.95 -1.16
C ALA A 144 24.62 -7.19 -2.08
#